data_AF-A0A7S2K173-F1
#
_entry.id   AF-A0A7S2K173-F1
#
_cell.length_a   1.000
_cell.length_b   1.000
_cell.length_c   1.000
_cell.angle_alpha   90.00
_cell.angle_beta   90.00
_cell.angle_gamma   90.00
#
_symmetry.space_group_name_H-M   'P 1'
#
loop_
_entity.id
_entity.type
_entity.pdbx_description
1 polymer ?
#
loop_
_entity_poly.entity_id
_entity_poly.type
_entity_poly.pdbx_seq_one_letter_code
_entity_poly.pdbx_strand_id
1 'polypeptide(L)'
;MTLGAIVLALQDWTVGNPQWDAMVFVSNHTCVALLVSIYSLQTFGDNQPVFWRERNRGLNVLAYGISRTNLNLVDSGMMCFMFTATYYVLRDIEVGFFVYWLPYLLVAFAASGWGYCISAWFPYKHGPFIDSLLIFVTCGILGNPFNLAKFLKSPTLEAIVSLLSITRWSIPMSFLMQERLTHPHPAPGQQEELFKQYESALTAGNWAIWGSWYSGIVALLTMGVVLRLITFAGLAFKNLDKQ
;
A
#
# COMPACT_ATOMS: atom_id res chain seq x y z
N MET A 1 8.81 -28.19 -11.86
CA MET A 1 8.48 -27.05 -12.75
C MET A 1 7.34 -27.37 -13.73
N THR A 2 7.04 -28.63 -14.04
CA THR A 2 5.97 -29.05 -14.97
C THR A 2 4.54 -28.84 -14.45
N LEU A 3 4.31 -28.99 -13.15
CA LEU A 3 2.97 -28.85 -12.55
C LEU A 3 2.43 -27.41 -12.60
N GLY A 4 3.31 -26.42 -12.41
CA GLY A 4 2.95 -25.00 -12.54
C GLY A 4 2.55 -24.64 -13.97
N ALA A 5 3.28 -25.13 -14.98
CA ALA A 5 2.94 -24.89 -16.39
C ALA A 5 1.57 -25.47 -16.78
N ILE A 6 1.19 -26.62 -16.22
CA ILE A 6 -0.13 -27.23 -16.45
C ILE A 6 -1.25 -26.39 -15.83
N VAL A 7 -1.04 -25.88 -14.60
CA VAL A 7 -2.01 -25.00 -13.93
C VAL A 7 -2.18 -23.69 -14.69
N LEU A 8 -1.08 -23.10 -15.17
CA LEU A 8 -1.13 -21.88 -15.99
C LEU A 8 -1.84 -22.12 -17.33
N ALA A 9 -1.53 -23.23 -18.02
CA ALA A 9 -2.20 -23.56 -19.28
C ALA A 9 -3.71 -23.81 -19.11
N LEU A 10 -4.13 -24.40 -17.98
CA LEU A 10 -5.55 -24.56 -17.65
C LEU A 10 -6.20 -23.22 -17.32
N GLN A 11 -5.47 -22.31 -16.69
CA GLN A 11 -5.97 -20.97 -16.39
C GLN A 11 -6.14 -20.15 -17.68
N ASP A 12 -5.14 -20.12 -18.56
CA ASP A 12 -5.22 -19.43 -19.86
C ASP A 12 -6.33 -19.99 -20.74
N TRP A 13 -6.54 -21.31 -20.71
CA TRP A 13 -7.63 -21.95 -21.47
C TRP A 13 -9.02 -21.58 -20.94
N THR A 14 -9.17 -21.31 -19.64
CA THR A 14 -10.46 -20.99 -19.02
C THR A 14 -10.75 -19.49 -19.00
N VAL A 15 -9.72 -18.65 -18.96
CA VAL A 15 -9.83 -17.19 -18.90
C VAL A 15 -9.65 -16.61 -20.31
N GLY A 16 -10.61 -16.86 -21.20
CA GLY A 16 -10.55 -16.40 -22.60
C GLY A 16 -10.60 -14.88 -22.79
N ASN A 17 -10.77 -14.08 -21.72
CA ASN A 17 -10.67 -12.62 -21.74
C ASN A 17 -9.94 -12.13 -20.48
N PRO A 18 -8.96 -11.21 -20.58
CA PRO A 18 -8.25 -10.68 -19.43
C PRO A 18 -9.24 -9.97 -18.50
N GLN A 19 -9.29 -10.39 -17.23
CA GLN A 19 -10.14 -9.75 -16.24
C GLN A 19 -9.59 -8.36 -15.88
N TRP A 20 -10.25 -7.33 -16.38
CA TRP A 20 -10.07 -5.94 -16.01
C TRP A 20 -10.98 -5.66 -14.81
N ASP A 21 -10.44 -5.68 -13.59
CA ASP A 21 -11.20 -5.23 -12.43
C ASP A 21 -10.28 -4.42 -11.50
N ALA A 22 -10.66 -3.17 -11.27
CA ALA A 22 -9.96 -2.28 -10.35
C ALA A 22 -10.07 -2.77 -8.90
N MET A 23 -11.16 -3.45 -8.54
CA MET A 23 -11.38 -3.94 -7.17
C MET A 23 -10.39 -5.06 -6.79
N VAL A 24 -9.93 -5.86 -7.75
CA VAL A 24 -8.87 -6.85 -7.52
C VAL A 24 -7.59 -6.16 -7.06
N PHE A 25 -7.23 -5.03 -7.66
CA PHE A 25 -6.07 -4.24 -7.22
C PHE A 25 -6.29 -3.62 -5.84
N VAL A 26 -7.48 -3.10 -5.56
CA VAL A 26 -7.84 -2.56 -4.22
C VAL A 26 -7.60 -3.63 -3.14
N SER A 27 -8.16 -4.82 -3.33
CA SER A 27 -8.06 -5.92 -2.37
C SER A 27 -6.61 -6.37 -2.18
N ASN A 28 -5.86 -6.54 -3.26
CA ASN A 28 -4.48 -7.03 -3.17
C ASN A 28 -3.54 -5.99 -2.56
N HIS A 29 -3.66 -4.72 -2.94
CA HIS A 29 -2.85 -3.65 -2.35
C HIS A 29 -3.20 -3.46 -0.86
N THR A 30 -4.48 -3.58 -0.50
CA THR A 30 -4.91 -3.53 0.90
C THR A 30 -4.37 -4.72 1.68
N CYS A 31 -4.35 -5.92 1.10
CA CYS A 31 -3.78 -7.11 1.72
C CYS A 31 -2.28 -6.94 2.01
N VAL A 32 -1.50 -6.47 1.02
CA VAL A 32 -0.07 -6.22 1.20
C VAL A 32 0.18 -5.10 2.20
N ALA A 33 -0.58 -4.01 2.13
CA ALA A 33 -0.50 -2.93 3.10
C ALA A 33 -0.74 -3.45 4.53
N LEU A 34 -1.76 -4.29 4.73
CA LEU A 34 -2.11 -4.85 6.02
C LEU A 34 -1.00 -5.77 6.56
N LEU A 35 -0.51 -6.71 5.73
CA LEU A 35 0.55 -7.63 6.12
C LEU A 35 1.83 -6.88 6.52
N VAL A 36 2.25 -5.92 5.71
CA VAL A 36 3.48 -5.15 5.94
C VAL A 36 3.33 -4.22 7.14
N SER A 37 2.18 -3.55 7.30
CA SER A 37 1.95 -2.64 8.42
C SER A 37 1.94 -3.38 9.75
N ILE A 38 1.25 -4.53 9.82
CA ILE A 38 1.19 -5.36 11.03
C ILE A 38 2.59 -5.91 11.37
N TYR A 39 3.32 -6.41 10.37
CA TYR A 39 4.70 -6.86 10.56
C TYR A 39 5.60 -5.73 11.07
N SER A 40 5.41 -4.52 10.56
CA SER A 40 6.19 -3.34 10.94
C SER A 40 5.94 -2.88 12.38
N LEU A 41 4.81 -3.24 13.00
CA LEU A 41 4.51 -2.93 14.41
C LEU A 41 5.55 -3.51 15.37
N GLN A 42 6.07 -4.70 15.06
CA GLN A 42 7.03 -5.42 15.91
C GLN A 42 8.37 -4.67 16.02
N THR A 43 8.71 -3.86 15.02
CA THR A 43 9.97 -3.11 14.92
C THR A 43 10.28 -2.30 16.16
N PHE A 44 9.28 -1.59 16.69
CA PHE A 44 9.40 -0.83 17.92
C PHE A 44 8.59 -1.41 19.08
N GLY A 45 7.50 -2.13 18.78
CA GLY A 45 6.57 -2.67 19.78
C GLY A 45 7.18 -3.67 20.75
N ASP A 46 7.98 -4.62 20.24
CA ASP A 46 8.48 -5.73 21.07
C ASP A 46 9.55 -5.29 22.09
N ASN A 47 10.28 -4.22 21.77
CA ASN A 47 11.43 -3.77 22.56
C ASN A 47 11.20 -2.42 23.24
N GLN A 48 9.95 -1.94 23.36
CA GLN A 48 9.65 -0.62 23.95
C GLN A 48 10.29 -0.43 25.35
N PRO A 49 10.15 -1.35 26.33
CA PRO A 49 10.70 -1.13 27.67
C PRO A 49 12.23 -1.10 27.68
N VAL A 50 12.85 -1.95 26.85
CA VAL A 50 14.31 -1.99 26.71
C VAL A 50 14.81 -0.69 26.07
N PHE A 51 14.13 -0.19 25.04
CA PHE A 51 14.44 1.07 24.40
C PHE A 51 14.41 2.23 25.39
N TRP A 52 13.35 2.37 26.20
CA TRP A 52 13.23 3.45 27.18
C TRP A 52 14.30 3.38 28.27
N ARG A 53 14.62 2.17 28.74
CA ARG A 53 15.72 1.94 29.68
C ARG A 53 17.06 2.40 29.12
N GLU A 54 17.42 2.01 27.90
CA GLU A 54 18.69 2.41 27.28
C GLU A 54 18.70 3.89 26.87
N ARG A 55 17.54 4.46 26.53
CA ARG A 55 17.39 5.89 26.28
C ARG A 55 17.73 6.72 27.51
N ASN A 56 17.30 6.30 28.69
CA ASN A 56 17.66 6.96 29.96
C ASN A 56 19.17 6.88 30.25
N ARG A 57 19.90 5.98 29.60
CA ARG A 57 21.37 5.84 29.67
C ARG A 57 22.11 6.58 28.55
N GLY A 58 21.40 7.34 27.70
CA GLY A 58 22.00 8.15 26.64
C GLY A 58 21.96 7.54 25.24
N LEU A 59 21.13 6.54 24.97
CA LEU A 59 20.95 6.00 23.62
C LEU A 59 20.45 7.09 22.64
N ASN A 60 21.12 7.23 21.50
CA ASN A 60 20.70 8.14 20.44
C ASN A 60 19.46 7.58 19.69
N VAL A 61 18.34 8.31 19.76
CA VAL A 61 17.05 7.92 19.18
C VAL A 61 17.10 7.82 17.65
N LEU A 62 17.83 8.72 16.99
CA LEU A 62 17.94 8.72 15.52
C LEU A 62 18.72 7.50 15.03
N ALA A 63 19.86 7.20 15.65
CA ALA A 63 20.64 6.01 15.30
C ALA A 63 19.83 4.72 15.51
N TYR A 64 19.09 4.63 16.62
CA TYR A 64 18.21 3.50 16.90
C TYR A 64 17.08 3.38 15.87
N GLY A 65 16.36 4.46 15.58
CA GLY A 65 15.23 4.42 14.67
C GLY A 65 15.65 4.16 13.21
N ILE A 66 16.73 4.77 12.74
CA ILE A 66 17.26 4.55 11.37
C ILE A 66 17.73 3.10 11.20
N SER A 67 18.46 2.54 12.16
CA SER A 67 18.94 1.15 12.07
C SER A 67 17.77 0.15 12.04
N ARG A 68 16.79 0.30 12.94
CA ARG A 68 15.62 -0.58 13.00
C ARG A 68 14.73 -0.47 11.76
N THR A 69 14.45 0.75 11.30
CA THR A 69 13.63 0.96 10.09
C THR A 69 14.31 0.43 8.83
N ASN A 70 15.63 0.62 8.67
CA ASN A 70 16.35 0.11 7.50
C ASN A 70 16.38 -1.42 7.45
N LEU A 71 16.60 -2.09 8.58
CA LEU A 71 16.54 -3.56 8.64
C LEU A 71 15.14 -4.06 8.24
N ASN A 72 14.10 -3.50 8.85
CA ASN A 72 12.73 -3.90 8.56
C ASN A 72 12.29 -3.56 7.11
N LEU A 73 12.86 -2.51 6.51
CA LEU A 73 12.64 -2.16 5.10
C LEU A 73 13.16 -3.23 4.14
N VAL A 74 14.31 -3.84 4.43
CA VAL A 74 14.85 -4.94 3.62
C VAL A 74 13.92 -6.15 3.69
N ASP A 75 13.49 -6.53 4.89
CA ASP A 75 12.56 -7.65 5.09
C ASP A 75 11.21 -7.40 4.41
N SER A 76 10.67 -6.19 4.55
CA SER A 76 9.43 -5.76 3.90
C SER A 76 9.54 -5.78 2.37
N GLY A 77 10.69 -5.37 1.82
CA GLY A 77 10.98 -5.45 0.40
C GLY A 77 11.00 -6.90 -0.11
N MET A 78 11.60 -7.82 0.64
CA MET A 78 11.62 -9.25 0.31
C MET A 78 10.22 -9.87 0.37
N MET A 79 9.44 -9.59 1.41
CA MET A 79 8.05 -10.07 1.51
C MET A 79 7.18 -9.54 0.37
N CYS A 80 7.33 -8.26 0.03
CA CYS A 80 6.62 -7.65 -1.08
C CYS A 80 7.01 -8.30 -2.42
N PHE A 81 8.31 -8.53 -2.66
CA PHE A 81 8.78 -9.25 -3.85
C PHE A 81 8.17 -10.66 -3.95
N MET A 82 8.16 -11.43 -2.86
CA MET A 82 7.57 -12.78 -2.84
C MET A 82 6.07 -12.76 -3.09
N PHE A 83 5.36 -11.79 -2.52
CA PHE A 83 3.92 -11.59 -2.76
C PHE A 83 3.67 -11.27 -4.23
N THR A 84 4.36 -10.27 -4.79
CA THR A 84 4.16 -9.87 -6.18
C THR A 84 4.60 -10.95 -7.16
N ALA A 85 5.66 -11.71 -6.87
CA ALA A 85 6.08 -12.84 -7.70
C ALA A 85 5.00 -13.93 -7.75
N THR A 86 4.44 -14.28 -6.59
CA THR A 86 3.34 -15.25 -6.52
C THR A 86 2.12 -14.75 -7.28
N TYR A 87 1.77 -13.47 -7.08
CA TYR A 87 0.65 -12.85 -7.75
C TYR A 87 0.83 -12.76 -9.26
N TYR A 88 2.02 -12.42 -9.72
CA TYR A 88 2.36 -12.31 -11.13
C TYR A 88 2.21 -13.65 -11.84
N VAL A 89 2.68 -14.74 -11.21
CA VAL A 89 2.48 -16.09 -11.74
C VAL A 89 0.98 -16.41 -11.84
N LEU A 90 0.13 -15.90 -10.94
CA LEU A 90 -1.30 -16.16 -10.95
C LEU A 90 -2.14 -15.24 -11.85
N ARG A 91 -1.65 -14.08 -12.32
CA ARG A 91 -2.49 -13.02 -12.94
C ARG A 91 -2.24 -12.76 -14.44
N ASP A 92 -1.78 -13.74 -15.20
CA ASP A 92 -1.42 -13.54 -16.62
C ASP A 92 -0.09 -12.77 -16.79
N ILE A 93 0.74 -13.24 -17.72
CA ILE A 93 2.17 -12.93 -17.86
C ILE A 93 2.39 -11.80 -18.88
N GLU A 94 1.36 -11.38 -19.62
CA GLU A 94 1.46 -10.39 -20.72
C GLU A 94 2.09 -9.05 -20.30
N VAL A 95 1.85 -8.60 -19.07
CA VAL A 95 2.39 -7.36 -18.54
C VAL A 95 3.72 -7.62 -17.82
N GLY A 96 4.73 -6.78 -18.05
CA GLY A 96 6.03 -6.96 -17.40
C GLY A 96 5.95 -6.91 -15.86
N PHE A 97 6.68 -7.82 -15.18
CA PHE A 97 6.70 -7.94 -13.71
C PHE A 97 6.89 -6.60 -12.97
N PHE A 98 7.73 -5.71 -13.50
CA PHE A 98 8.03 -4.41 -12.89
C PHE A 98 6.80 -3.50 -12.75
N VAL A 99 5.82 -3.65 -13.65
CA VAL A 99 4.56 -2.89 -13.60
C VAL A 99 3.75 -3.25 -12.37
N TYR A 100 3.81 -4.50 -11.92
CA TYR A 100 3.21 -4.93 -10.67
C TYR A 100 4.13 -4.67 -9.48
N TRP A 101 5.41 -4.98 -9.58
CA TRP A 101 6.31 -4.91 -8.43
C TRP A 101 6.49 -3.50 -7.86
N LEU A 102 6.60 -2.48 -8.71
CA LEU A 102 6.84 -1.12 -8.24
C LEU A 102 5.66 -0.53 -7.41
N PRO A 103 4.39 -0.56 -7.87
CA PRO A 103 3.26 -0.13 -7.04
C PRO A 103 3.17 -0.88 -5.72
N TYR A 104 3.38 -2.20 -5.72
CA TYR A 104 3.34 -3.03 -4.52
C TYR A 104 4.45 -2.66 -3.53
N LEU A 105 5.66 -2.38 -4.03
CA LEU A 105 6.78 -1.93 -3.21
C LEU A 105 6.50 -0.58 -2.56
N LEU A 106 5.91 0.37 -3.31
CA LEU A 106 5.54 1.69 -2.80
C LEU A 106 4.41 1.62 -1.77
N VAL A 107 3.41 0.76 -2.00
CA VAL A 107 2.36 0.46 -1.03
C VAL A 107 2.96 -0.09 0.26
N ALA A 108 3.87 -1.07 0.15
CA ALA A 108 4.58 -1.63 1.30
C ALA A 108 5.39 -0.56 2.05
N PHE A 109 6.09 0.32 1.34
CA PHE A 109 6.88 1.40 1.94
C PHE A 109 6.02 2.42 2.70
N ALA A 110 4.86 2.80 2.15
CA ALA A 110 3.93 3.71 2.79
C ALA A 110 3.21 3.04 3.98
N ALA A 111 2.75 1.80 3.80
CA ALA A 111 2.05 1.05 4.83
C ALA A 111 2.95 0.71 6.02
N SER A 112 4.21 0.35 5.80
CA SER A 112 5.17 0.14 6.90
C SER A 112 5.34 1.39 7.77
N GLY A 113 5.19 2.59 7.18
CA GLY A 113 5.18 3.85 7.90
C GLY A 113 4.04 3.95 8.92
N TRP A 114 2.84 3.44 8.61
CA TRP A 114 1.74 3.39 9.56
C TRP A 114 2.04 2.43 10.72
N GLY A 115 2.56 1.24 10.44
CA GLY A 115 2.99 0.30 11.47
C GLY A 115 4.09 0.88 12.39
N TYR A 116 5.06 1.61 11.82
CA TYR A 116 6.06 2.31 12.62
C TYR A 116 5.44 3.42 13.48
N CYS A 117 4.54 4.24 12.92
CA CYS A 117 3.84 5.27 13.67
C CYS A 117 3.08 4.65 14.84
N ILE A 118 2.28 3.62 14.59
CA ILE A 118 1.46 3.02 15.63
C ILE A 118 2.34 2.38 16.71
N SER A 119 3.43 1.72 16.34
CA SER A 119 4.36 1.12 17.31
C SER A 119 5.19 2.14 18.10
N ALA A 120 5.37 3.37 17.62
CA ALA A 120 6.01 4.43 18.40
C ALA A 120 5.00 5.15 19.32
N TRP A 121 3.75 5.29 18.89
CA TRP A 121 2.76 6.12 19.57
C TRP A 121 1.79 5.33 20.44
N PHE A 122 1.60 4.03 20.27
CA PHE A 122 0.62 3.26 21.03
C PHE A 122 1.26 2.04 21.72
N PRO A 123 0.65 1.55 22.81
CA PRO A 123 1.05 0.28 23.42
C PRO A 123 0.85 -0.88 22.44
N TYR A 124 1.83 -1.76 22.34
CA TYR A 124 1.85 -2.87 21.38
C TYR A 124 0.61 -3.79 21.47
N LYS A 125 0.05 -3.97 22.69
CA LYS A 125 -1.12 -4.82 22.94
C LYS A 125 -2.34 -4.51 22.06
N HIS A 126 -2.54 -3.24 21.70
CA HIS A 126 -3.66 -2.81 20.84
C HIS A 126 -3.21 -2.48 19.42
N GLY A 127 -1.91 -2.58 19.13
CA GLY A 127 -1.30 -2.20 17.85
C GLY A 127 -1.96 -2.88 16.65
N PRO A 128 -2.03 -4.22 16.59
CA PRO A 128 -2.58 -4.93 15.43
C PRO A 128 -4.04 -4.57 15.11
N PHE A 129 -4.86 -4.35 16.15
CA PHE A 129 -6.26 -3.93 15.97
C PHE A 129 -6.35 -2.52 15.38
N ILE A 130 -5.64 -1.55 15.95
CA ILE A 130 -5.61 -0.16 15.46
C ILE A 130 -5.07 -0.10 14.04
N ASP A 131 -3.99 -0.84 13.78
CA ASP A 131 -3.34 -0.88 12.48
C ASP A 131 -4.25 -1.48 11.40
N SER A 132 -4.88 -2.61 11.69
CA SER A 132 -5.83 -3.22 10.75
C SER A 132 -6.98 -2.28 10.42
N LEU A 133 -7.59 -1.65 11.42
CA LEU A 133 -8.67 -0.68 11.21
C LEU A 133 -8.20 0.51 10.36
N LEU A 134 -7.02 1.04 10.65
CA LEU A 134 -6.45 2.17 9.92
C LEU A 134 -6.17 1.80 8.46
N ILE A 135 -5.57 0.64 8.20
CA ILE A 135 -5.31 0.17 6.84
C ILE A 135 -6.62 -0.11 6.09
N PHE A 136 -7.62 -0.73 6.72
CA PHE A 136 -8.92 -0.94 6.08
C PHE A 136 -9.60 0.38 5.69
N VAL A 137 -9.54 1.40 6.55
CA VAL A 137 -10.10 2.72 6.24
C VAL A 137 -9.31 3.39 5.12
N THR A 138 -7.99 3.54 5.29
CA THR A 138 -7.12 4.29 4.38
C THR A 138 -6.96 3.61 3.01
N CYS A 139 -6.85 2.28 2.99
CA CYS A 139 -6.65 1.51 1.76
C CYS A 139 -7.96 0.97 1.18
N GLY A 140 -8.84 0.41 2.01
CA GLY A 140 -10.08 -0.21 1.54
C GLY A 140 -11.17 0.81 1.22
N ILE A 141 -11.53 1.66 2.18
CA ILE A 141 -12.68 2.58 2.03
C ILE A 141 -12.32 3.78 1.17
N LEU A 142 -11.24 4.50 1.51
CA LEU A 142 -10.87 5.73 0.81
C LEU A 142 -10.36 5.49 -0.62
N GLY A 143 -9.80 4.29 -0.88
CA GLY A 143 -9.32 3.91 -2.20
C GLY A 143 -10.35 3.23 -3.09
N ASN A 144 -11.57 2.98 -2.61
CA ASN A 144 -12.59 2.30 -3.39
C ASN A 144 -13.03 3.19 -4.57
N PRO A 145 -12.85 2.76 -5.84
CA PRO A 145 -13.20 3.55 -7.03
C PRO A 145 -14.65 4.05 -7.06
N PHE A 146 -15.60 3.27 -6.53
CA PHE A 146 -17.03 3.63 -6.50
C PHE A 146 -17.32 4.83 -5.61
N ASN A 147 -16.57 4.97 -4.51
CA ASN A 147 -16.72 6.07 -3.56
C ASN A 147 -15.75 7.21 -3.86
N LEU A 148 -14.64 6.91 -4.53
CA LEU A 148 -13.58 7.86 -4.82
C LEU A 148 -14.08 9.08 -5.61
N ALA A 149 -14.90 8.85 -6.65
CA ALA A 149 -15.50 9.94 -7.42
C ALA A 149 -16.37 10.89 -6.57
N LYS A 150 -16.95 10.41 -5.46
CA LYS A 150 -17.70 11.26 -4.53
C LYS A 150 -16.77 12.06 -3.63
N PHE A 151 -15.68 11.45 -3.14
CA PHE A 151 -14.70 12.14 -2.29
C PHE A 151 -13.96 13.25 -3.03
N LEU A 152 -13.64 13.04 -4.30
CA LEU A 152 -12.92 14.01 -5.13
C LEU A 152 -13.76 15.25 -5.51
N LYS A 153 -15.08 15.24 -5.30
CA LYS A 153 -15.94 16.41 -5.60
C LYS A 153 -15.77 17.54 -4.59
N SER A 154 -15.39 17.23 -3.35
CA SER A 154 -15.20 18.23 -2.30
C SER A 154 -13.70 18.47 -2.11
N PRO A 155 -13.20 19.72 -2.16
CA PRO A 155 -11.77 20.00 -2.07
C PRO A 155 -11.15 19.56 -0.74
N THR A 156 -11.93 19.60 0.35
CA THR A 156 -11.48 19.16 1.68
C THR A 156 -11.35 17.64 1.76
N LEU A 157 -12.34 16.91 1.24
CA LEU A 157 -12.29 15.45 1.19
C LEU A 157 -11.25 14.96 0.19
N GLU A 158 -11.10 15.63 -0.95
CA GLU A 158 -10.03 15.37 -1.91
C GLU A 158 -8.67 15.46 -1.23
N ALA A 159 -8.40 16.52 -0.47
CA ALA A 159 -7.14 16.67 0.25
C ALA A 159 -6.93 15.53 1.28
N ILE A 160 -7.96 15.20 2.07
CA ILE A 160 -7.87 14.12 3.08
C ILE A 160 -7.59 12.77 2.42
N VAL A 161 -8.35 12.42 1.37
CA VAL A 161 -8.16 11.16 0.65
C VAL A 161 -6.80 11.13 -0.04
N SER A 162 -6.38 12.24 -0.64
CA SER A 162 -5.09 12.35 -1.34
C SER A 162 -3.90 12.26 -0.39
N LEU A 163 -4.06 12.67 0.88
CA LEU A 163 -2.99 12.60 1.89
C LEU A 163 -2.96 11.28 2.66
N LEU A 164 -4.11 10.64 2.89
CA LEU A 164 -4.21 9.45 3.75
C LEU A 164 -4.33 8.14 2.97
N SER A 165 -4.90 8.15 1.76
CA SER A 165 -5.18 6.92 1.03
C SER A 165 -3.98 6.47 0.19
N ILE A 166 -3.39 5.33 0.56
CA ILE A 166 -2.31 4.69 -0.19
C ILE A 166 -2.82 4.14 -1.53
N THR A 167 -4.01 3.54 -1.51
CA THR A 167 -4.64 2.92 -2.67
C THR A 167 -5.13 3.93 -3.70
N ARG A 168 -5.49 5.16 -3.27
CA ARG A 168 -5.77 6.28 -4.17
C ARG A 168 -4.69 6.47 -5.23
N TRP A 169 -3.43 6.29 -4.85
CA TRP A 169 -2.28 6.51 -5.72
C TRP A 169 -1.82 5.24 -6.42
N SER A 170 -1.83 4.10 -5.72
CA SER A 170 -1.31 2.85 -6.28
C SER A 170 -2.27 2.13 -7.23
N ILE A 171 -3.58 2.29 -7.09
CA ILE A 171 -4.56 1.67 -8.01
C ILE A 171 -4.47 2.28 -9.41
N PRO A 172 -4.51 3.63 -9.60
CA PRO A 172 -4.33 4.21 -10.92
C PRO A 172 -3.01 3.80 -11.59
N MET A 173 -1.93 3.61 -10.81
CA MET A 173 -0.66 3.11 -11.36
C MET A 173 -0.82 1.73 -11.99
N SER A 174 -1.52 0.82 -11.32
CA SER A 174 -1.60 -0.57 -11.75
C SER A 174 -2.71 -0.80 -12.79
N PHE A 175 -3.90 -0.24 -12.54
CA PHE A 175 -5.07 -0.40 -13.39
C PHE A 175 -4.91 0.31 -14.73
N LEU A 176 -4.56 1.60 -14.74
CA LEU A 176 -4.42 2.36 -16.00
C LEU A 176 -3.22 1.91 -16.82
N MET A 177 -2.15 1.44 -16.17
CA MET A 177 -1.02 0.84 -16.89
C MET A 177 -1.39 -0.50 -17.51
N GLN A 178 -2.14 -1.34 -16.80
CA GLN A 178 -2.66 -2.58 -17.36
C GLN A 178 -3.57 -2.30 -18.56
N GLU A 179 -4.54 -1.38 -18.41
CA GLU A 179 -5.41 -0.93 -19.48
C GLU A 179 -4.62 -0.48 -20.72
N ARG A 180 -3.58 0.34 -20.52
CA ARG A 180 -2.76 0.86 -21.61
C ARG A 180 -1.98 -0.22 -22.35
N LEU A 181 -1.61 -1.31 -21.67
CA LEU A 181 -0.78 -2.37 -22.24
C LEU A 181 -1.61 -3.49 -22.87
N THR A 182 -2.71 -3.89 -22.24
CA THR A 182 -3.52 -5.03 -22.67
C THR A 182 -4.73 -4.62 -23.51
N HIS A 183 -5.09 -3.32 -23.54
CA HIS A 183 -6.26 -2.79 -24.25
C HIS A 183 -7.52 -3.68 -24.08
N PRO A 184 -7.98 -3.89 -22.83
CA PRO A 184 -9.06 -4.82 -22.57
C PRO A 184 -10.32 -4.39 -23.34
N HIS A 185 -10.96 -5.33 -24.02
CA HIS A 185 -12.25 -5.12 -24.67
C HIS A 185 -13.37 -5.62 -23.73
N PRO A 186 -13.94 -4.76 -22.87
CA PRO A 186 -15.06 -5.16 -22.02
C PRO A 186 -16.24 -5.61 -22.88
N ALA A 187 -17.01 -6.61 -22.42
CA ALA A 187 -18.22 -7.00 -23.13
C ALA A 187 -19.21 -5.81 -23.14
N PRO A 188 -19.96 -5.60 -24.24
CA PRO A 188 -20.88 -4.48 -24.34
C PRO A 188 -21.96 -4.53 -23.26
N GLY A 189 -22.39 -3.36 -22.78
CA GLY A 189 -23.41 -3.20 -21.74
C GLY A 189 -22.81 -2.78 -20.39
N GLN A 190 -23.24 -3.42 -19.31
CA GLN A 190 -22.88 -3.04 -17.93
C GLN A 190 -21.37 -3.05 -17.65
N GLN A 191 -20.64 -3.92 -18.33
CA GLN A 191 -19.19 -4.05 -18.19
C GLN A 191 -18.45 -2.82 -18.75
N GLU A 192 -18.81 -2.38 -19.95
CA GLU A 192 -18.23 -1.18 -20.54
C GLU A 192 -18.51 0.08 -19.70
N GLU A 193 -19.73 0.20 -19.16
CA GLU A 193 -20.08 1.31 -18.26
C GLU A 193 -19.24 1.30 -16.97
N LEU A 194 -19.05 0.12 -16.37
CA LEU A 194 -18.24 -0.04 -15.17
C LEU A 194 -16.77 0.32 -15.43
N PHE A 195 -16.24 -0.10 -16.58
CA PHE A 195 -14.87 0.23 -16.98
C PHE A 195 -14.67 1.75 -17.08
N LYS A 196 -15.56 2.44 -17.80
CA LYS A 196 -15.55 3.92 -17.93
C LYS A 196 -15.71 4.61 -16.58
N GLN A 197 -16.50 4.02 -15.67
CA GLN A 197 -16.65 4.54 -14.31
C GLN A 197 -15.34 4.43 -13.52
N TYR A 198 -14.60 3.31 -13.63
CA TYR A 198 -13.30 3.16 -12.98
C TYR A 198 -12.26 4.10 -13.57
N GLU A 199 -12.16 4.16 -14.89
CA GLU A 199 -11.22 5.06 -15.59
C GLU A 199 -11.44 6.52 -15.16
N SER A 200 -12.68 7.00 -15.22
CA SER A 200 -13.03 8.36 -14.82
C SER A 200 -12.80 8.63 -13.32
N ALA A 201 -13.11 7.69 -12.43
CA ALA A 201 -12.88 7.87 -10.99
C ALA A 201 -11.39 7.89 -10.62
N LEU A 202 -10.57 7.08 -11.30
CA LEU A 202 -9.14 6.96 -11.02
C LEU A 202 -8.33 8.11 -11.61
N THR A 203 -8.75 8.66 -12.76
CA THR A 203 -8.14 9.81 -13.42
C THR A 203 -8.65 11.15 -12.91
N ALA A 204 -9.81 11.19 -12.23
CA ALA A 204 -10.32 12.40 -11.60
C ALA A 204 -9.37 12.97 -10.54
N GLY A 205 -9.51 14.26 -10.22
CA GLY A 205 -8.78 14.95 -9.15
C GLY A 205 -7.67 15.87 -9.66
N ASN A 206 -7.38 16.90 -8.88
CA ASN A 206 -6.48 18.00 -9.25
C ASN A 206 -5.00 17.71 -8.97
N TRP A 207 -4.72 16.67 -8.18
CA TRP A 207 -3.38 16.38 -7.67
C TRP A 207 -2.56 15.42 -8.57
N ALA A 208 -3.14 14.90 -9.64
CA ALA A 208 -2.48 14.01 -10.60
C ALA A 208 -1.76 14.78 -11.74
N ILE A 209 -0.91 15.75 -11.37
CA ILE A 209 -0.32 16.73 -12.30
C ILE A 209 0.61 16.10 -13.35
N TRP A 210 1.34 15.02 -12.99
CA TRP A 210 2.36 14.39 -13.84
C TRP A 210 1.93 13.03 -14.38
N GLY A 211 0.62 12.80 -14.42
CA GLY A 211 0.04 11.50 -14.73
C GLY A 211 0.03 10.56 -13.52
N SER A 212 -0.82 9.54 -13.59
CA SER A 212 -1.08 8.59 -12.50
C SER A 212 0.19 7.88 -12.00
N TRP A 213 1.12 7.57 -12.91
CA TRP A 213 2.34 6.85 -12.59
C TRP A 213 3.29 7.67 -11.70
N TYR A 214 3.73 8.83 -12.19
CA TYR A 214 4.72 9.66 -11.48
C TYR A 214 4.12 10.35 -10.25
N SER A 215 2.89 10.86 -10.36
CA SER A 215 2.20 11.42 -9.19
C SER A 215 2.00 10.36 -8.10
N GLY A 216 1.70 9.12 -8.48
CA GLY A 216 1.58 8.01 -7.54
C GLY A 216 2.89 7.69 -6.82
N ILE A 217 4.01 7.62 -7.55
CA ILE A 217 5.35 7.42 -6.97
C ILE A 217 5.66 8.51 -5.94
N VAL A 218 5.52 9.78 -6.33
CA VAL A 218 5.87 10.91 -5.47
C VAL A 218 4.98 10.95 -4.24
N ALA A 219 3.67 10.75 -4.40
CA ALA A 219 2.73 10.76 -3.29
C ALA A 219 3.05 9.64 -2.28
N LEU A 220 3.24 8.40 -2.73
CA LEU A 220 3.51 7.26 -1.86
C LEU A 220 4.86 7.37 -1.14
N LEU A 221 5.90 7.83 -1.83
CA LEU A 221 7.20 8.11 -1.20
C LEU A 221 7.08 9.21 -0.14
N THR A 222 6.36 10.29 -0.47
CA THR A 222 6.14 11.40 0.46
C THR A 222 5.37 10.94 1.70
N MET A 223 4.29 10.17 1.53
CA MET A 223 3.55 9.57 2.64
C MET A 223 4.44 8.71 3.54
N GLY A 224 5.22 7.80 2.94
CA GLY A 224 6.12 6.93 3.70
C GLY A 224 7.21 7.70 4.46
N VAL A 225 7.75 8.77 3.88
CA VAL A 225 8.73 9.64 4.55
C VAL A 225 8.08 10.42 5.69
N VAL A 226 6.94 11.06 5.46
CA VAL A 226 6.22 11.83 6.49
C VAL A 226 5.84 10.95 7.67
N LEU A 227 5.33 9.73 7.44
CA LEU A 227 5.02 8.78 8.51
C LEU A 227 6.27 8.37 9.29
N ARG A 228 7.41 8.18 8.64
CA ARG A 228 8.68 7.92 9.35
C ARG A 228 9.10 9.11 10.21
N LEU A 229 8.96 10.34 9.72
CA LEU A 229 9.23 11.54 10.53
C LEU A 229 8.31 11.62 11.76
N ILE A 230 7.03 11.30 11.60
CA ILE A 230 6.06 11.21 12.72
C ILE A 230 6.45 10.11 13.70
N THR A 231 6.95 8.98 13.21
CA THR A 231 7.50 7.89 14.04
C THR A 231 8.67 8.39 14.88
N PHE A 232 9.65 9.07 14.26
CA PHE A 232 10.80 9.63 14.97
C PHE A 232 10.39 10.65 16.02
N ALA A 233 9.39 11.49 15.72
CA ALA A 233 8.82 12.40 16.71
C ALA A 233 8.18 11.63 17.88
N GLY A 234 7.45 10.54 17.61
CA GLY A 234 6.89 9.66 18.64
C GLY A 234 7.97 9.07 19.54
N LEU A 235 9.01 8.48 18.94
CA LEU A 235 10.15 7.92 19.67
C LEU A 235 10.92 8.99 20.46
N ALA A 236 10.97 10.23 19.99
CA ALA A 236 11.67 11.33 20.65
C ALA A 236 10.87 11.93 21.80
N PHE A 237 9.54 12.10 21.69
CA PHE A 237 8.78 12.85 22.68
C PHE A 237 7.98 11.98 23.66
N LYS A 238 7.60 10.76 23.28
CA LYS A 238 6.62 9.99 24.05
C LYS A 238 7.26 8.99 25.01
N ASN A 239 7.65 9.39 26.22
CA ASN A 239 8.12 8.45 27.24
C ASN A 239 6.93 7.65 27.84
N LEU A 240 6.68 6.45 27.31
CA LEU A 240 5.58 5.57 27.71
C LEU A 240 5.78 4.92 29.09
N ASP A 241 7.00 4.88 29.62
CA ASP A 241 7.33 4.23 30.92
C ASP A 241 6.81 4.98 32.17
N LYS A 242 6.08 6.10 31.99
CA LYS A 242 5.42 6.82 33.09
C LYS A 242 3.94 6.46 33.29
N GLN A 243 3.45 5.41 32.62
CA GLN A 243 2.11 4.85 32.80
C GLN A 243 2.19 3.45 33.40
#